data_AF-A0A7V4YUD9-F1
#
_entry.id   AF-A0A7V4YUD9-F1
#
_cell.length_a   1.000
_cell.length_b   1.000
_cell.length_c   1.000
_cell.angle_alpha   90.00
_cell.angle_beta   90.00
_cell.angle_gamma   90.00
#
_symmetry.space_group_name_H-M   'P 1'
#
loop_
_entity.id
_entity.type
_entity.pdbx_description
1 polymer ?
#
loop_
_entity_poly.entity_id
_entity_poly.type
_entity_poly.pdbx_seq_one_letter_code
_entity_poly.pdbx_strand_id
1 'polypeptide(L)'
;MIDEESIDNGNEPNDFSDTDVNDQLAEVGLRDALSYFQKNVGKTIDLYTGQVGDEGWHALKTIPNSWKNAGPTDNGSKNFIAAGPGLGGGEDDKEVLLDKIPDVTPLRATGLKMLIGKTVLAIVYDGDVSINYSPLNGSLQGENLGLVAFDVVEVTERTDGSTSSLPRVTIKIRSVDSALSASLVLFANAPVPQSSSEPFDIAPPATVPAAQFVPAP
;
A
#
# COMPACT_ATOMS: atom_id res chain seq x y z
N MET A 1 0.13 2.01 0.31
CA MET A 1 -0.06 1.06 1.43
C MET A 1 -0.52 -0.25 0.82
N ILE A 2 -0.13 -1.35 1.44
CA ILE A 2 -0.53 -2.69 1.09
C ILE A 2 -0.96 -3.36 2.39
N ASP A 3 -1.99 -4.18 2.37
CA ASP A 3 -2.42 -4.99 3.51
C ASP A 3 -2.30 -6.49 3.20
N GLU A 4 -2.80 -7.31 4.12
CA GLU A 4 -2.66 -8.76 4.12
C GLU A 4 -3.20 -9.42 2.85
N GLU A 5 -4.29 -8.89 2.26
CA GLU A 5 -4.91 -9.40 1.04
C GLU A 5 -3.94 -9.49 -0.15
N SER A 6 -2.84 -8.73 -0.11
CA SER A 6 -1.82 -8.74 -1.16
C SER A 6 -0.49 -9.40 -0.82
N ILE A 7 -0.26 -9.76 0.44
CA ILE A 7 1.05 -10.26 0.89
C ILE A 7 0.95 -11.58 1.65
N ASP A 8 -0.10 -11.83 2.41
CA ASP A 8 -0.25 -13.08 3.15
C ASP A 8 -1.73 -13.46 3.26
N ASN A 9 -2.27 -14.01 2.17
CA ASN A 9 -3.68 -14.43 2.10
C ASN A 9 -3.81 -15.96 2.01
N GLY A 10 -2.73 -16.69 2.32
CA GLY A 10 -2.66 -18.15 2.33
C GLY A 10 -2.91 -18.83 0.97
N ASN A 11 -2.87 -18.09 -0.14
CA ASN A 11 -3.07 -18.62 -1.49
C ASN A 11 -1.97 -18.14 -2.44
N GLU A 12 -1.39 -19.07 -3.21
CA GLU A 12 -0.42 -18.70 -4.25
C GLU A 12 -1.01 -17.64 -5.22
N PRO A 13 -0.25 -16.59 -5.58
CA PRO A 13 1.18 -16.40 -5.29
C PRO A 13 1.48 -15.69 -3.96
N ASN A 14 0.46 -15.28 -3.19
CA ASN A 14 0.60 -14.59 -1.90
C ASN A 14 0.60 -15.60 -0.73
N ASP A 15 1.37 -16.68 -0.87
CA ASP A 15 1.55 -17.73 0.14
C ASP A 15 2.99 -17.68 0.66
N PHE A 16 3.32 -16.55 1.29
CA PHE A 16 4.63 -16.34 1.88
C PHE A 16 4.67 -16.98 3.27
N SER A 17 5.84 -17.43 3.73
CA SER A 17 5.95 -17.86 5.13
C SER A 17 5.94 -16.67 6.07
N ASP A 18 5.59 -16.89 7.34
CA ASP A 18 5.66 -15.88 8.41
C ASP A 18 7.01 -15.12 8.37
N THR A 19 8.11 -15.88 8.20
CA THR A 19 9.47 -15.34 8.15
C THR A 19 9.85 -14.60 6.85
N ASP A 20 9.11 -14.82 5.77
CA ASP A 20 9.28 -14.10 4.51
C ASP A 20 8.69 -12.69 4.59
N VAL A 21 7.61 -12.53 5.36
CA VAL A 21 6.87 -11.27 5.50
C VAL A 21 7.05 -10.59 6.86
N ASN A 22 7.85 -11.18 7.75
CA ASN A 22 8.12 -10.68 9.11
C ASN A 22 6.91 -10.76 10.05
N ASP A 23 5.97 -11.67 9.81
CA ASP A 23 4.77 -11.84 10.65
C ASP A 23 5.16 -12.12 12.12
N GLN A 24 6.19 -12.92 12.37
CA GLN A 24 6.70 -13.16 13.74
C GLN A 24 7.28 -11.91 14.44
N LEU A 25 7.47 -10.82 13.71
CA LEU A 25 7.97 -9.53 14.21
C LEU A 25 6.89 -8.44 14.13
N ALA A 26 5.69 -8.76 13.62
CA ALA A 26 4.64 -7.80 13.37
C ALA A 26 4.37 -7.00 14.65
N GLU A 27 4.50 -5.68 14.53
CA GLU A 27 4.18 -4.76 15.60
C GLU A 27 3.82 -3.40 15.02
N VAL A 28 3.09 -2.61 15.80
CA VAL A 28 2.81 -1.22 15.48
C VAL A 28 4.13 -0.47 15.28
N GLY A 29 4.32 0.08 14.08
CA GLY A 29 5.50 0.87 13.75
C GLY A 29 6.69 0.11 13.20
N LEU A 30 6.58 -1.21 12.91
CA LEU A 30 7.64 -1.92 12.21
C LEU A 30 7.83 -1.34 10.79
N ARG A 31 9.06 -0.95 10.46
CA ARG A 31 9.43 -0.33 9.16
C ARG A 31 10.65 -0.97 8.51
N ASP A 32 11.06 -2.13 9.01
CA ASP A 32 12.12 -2.91 8.35
C ASP A 32 11.63 -3.44 7.01
N ALA A 33 12.53 -3.65 6.06
CA ALA A 33 12.16 -4.25 4.79
C ALA A 33 11.68 -5.71 4.99
N LEU A 34 10.65 -6.12 4.26
CA LEU A 34 10.20 -7.52 4.29
C LEU A 34 11.33 -8.44 3.83
N SER A 35 11.59 -9.48 4.63
CA SER A 35 12.72 -10.41 4.49
C SER A 35 12.82 -11.01 3.08
N TYR A 36 11.71 -11.47 2.51
CA TYR A 36 11.68 -12.00 1.15
C TYR A 36 12.04 -10.91 0.13
N PHE A 37 11.41 -9.74 0.21
CA PHE A 37 11.64 -8.66 -0.75
C PHE A 37 13.10 -8.18 -0.72
N GLN A 38 13.67 -8.05 0.48
CA GLN A 38 15.07 -7.66 0.64
C GLN A 38 16.04 -8.68 0.01
N LYS A 39 15.79 -9.98 0.18
CA LYS A 39 16.64 -11.07 -0.36
C LYS A 39 16.46 -11.30 -1.86
N ASN A 40 15.37 -10.77 -2.45
CA ASN A 40 14.96 -11.06 -3.82
C ASN A 40 14.91 -9.83 -4.73
N VAL A 41 15.66 -8.77 -4.40
CA VAL A 41 15.78 -7.58 -5.25
C VAL A 41 16.14 -7.96 -6.69
N GLY A 42 15.37 -7.44 -7.63
CA GLY A 42 15.51 -7.70 -9.07
C GLY A 42 14.67 -8.88 -9.58
N LYS A 43 14.13 -9.74 -8.71
CA LYS A 43 13.18 -10.79 -9.12
C LYS A 43 11.86 -10.17 -9.55
N THR A 44 11.18 -10.88 -10.46
CA THR A 44 9.82 -10.57 -10.88
C THR A 44 8.88 -11.63 -10.32
N ILE A 45 7.83 -11.19 -9.64
CA ILE A 45 6.80 -12.04 -9.03
C ILE A 45 5.43 -11.44 -9.32
N ASP A 46 4.40 -12.26 -9.18
CA ASP A 46 3.00 -11.81 -9.21
C ASP A 46 2.50 -11.66 -7.78
N LEU A 47 1.65 -10.65 -7.56
CA LEU A 47 0.87 -10.50 -6.33
C LEU A 47 -0.61 -10.43 -6.69
N TYR A 48 -1.47 -11.10 -5.93
CA TYR A 48 -2.89 -10.77 -5.93
C TYR A 48 -3.11 -9.49 -5.13
N THR A 49 -4.18 -8.74 -5.43
CA THR A 49 -4.45 -7.44 -4.81
C THR A 49 -5.84 -7.39 -4.18
N GLY A 50 -6.29 -8.51 -3.61
CA GLY A 50 -7.60 -8.64 -2.97
C GLY A 50 -8.78 -8.71 -3.94
N GLN A 51 -9.92 -8.21 -3.48
CA GLN A 51 -11.22 -8.26 -4.17
C GLN A 51 -11.93 -6.90 -4.08
N VAL A 52 -12.96 -6.69 -4.92
CA VAL A 52 -13.81 -5.50 -4.78
C VAL A 52 -14.49 -5.50 -3.41
N GLY A 53 -14.21 -4.47 -2.62
CA GLY A 53 -14.69 -4.30 -1.24
C GLY A 53 -13.74 -4.82 -0.18
N ASP A 54 -12.61 -5.38 -0.62
CA ASP A 54 -11.54 -5.93 0.20
C ASP A 54 -10.21 -5.75 -0.56
N GLU A 55 -9.89 -4.49 -0.85
CA GLU A 55 -8.81 -4.12 -1.76
C GLU A 55 -7.44 -4.27 -1.10
N GLY A 56 -6.52 -5.00 -1.72
CA GLY A 56 -5.20 -5.21 -1.11
C GLY A 56 -4.26 -3.98 -1.12
N TRP A 57 -4.56 -3.01 -2.00
CA TRP A 57 -3.65 -1.90 -2.33
C TRP A 57 -4.38 -0.57 -2.17
N HIS A 58 -3.70 0.36 -1.49
CA HIS A 58 -4.28 1.66 -1.14
C HIS A 58 -3.32 2.81 -1.46
N ALA A 59 -3.82 3.85 -2.13
CA ALA A 59 -3.09 5.09 -2.36
C ALA A 59 -3.40 6.13 -1.29
N LEU A 60 -2.34 6.77 -0.76
CA LEU A 60 -2.47 8.01 0.00
C LEU A 60 -2.42 9.19 -0.97
N LYS A 61 -3.44 10.05 -0.93
CA LYS A 61 -3.52 11.26 -1.76
C LYS A 61 -3.31 12.54 -0.98
N THR A 62 -3.45 12.47 0.34
CA THR A 62 -3.30 13.59 1.26
C THR A 62 -2.42 13.17 2.43
N ILE A 63 -1.50 14.05 2.82
CA ILE A 63 -0.67 13.88 4.02
C ILE A 63 -1.19 14.87 5.08
N PRO A 64 -1.74 14.37 6.21
CA PRO A 64 -2.20 15.24 7.28
C PRO A 64 -1.11 16.17 7.79
N ASN A 65 -1.46 17.43 8.07
CA ASN A 65 -0.50 18.38 8.64
C ASN A 65 0.01 17.96 10.02
N SER A 66 -0.77 17.18 10.78
CA SER A 66 -0.36 16.61 12.07
C SER A 66 0.91 15.77 11.94
N TRP A 67 1.10 15.09 10.81
CA TRP A 67 2.26 14.22 10.59
C TRP A 67 3.58 14.98 10.47
N LYS A 68 3.56 16.25 10.06
CA LYS A 68 4.78 17.07 9.97
C LYS A 68 5.45 17.28 11.32
N ASN A 69 4.67 17.31 12.40
CA ASN A 69 5.18 17.49 13.76
C ASN A 69 5.48 16.15 14.45
N ALA A 70 5.16 15.03 13.80
CA ALA A 70 5.39 13.69 14.33
C ALA A 70 6.83 13.20 14.13
N GLY A 71 7.76 14.02 13.62
CA GLY A 71 9.20 13.75 13.58
C GLY A 71 9.63 12.51 12.78
N PRO A 72 10.94 12.33 12.52
CA PRO A 72 12.06 13.17 12.94
C PRO A 72 12.32 14.38 12.02
N THR A 73 11.50 14.57 10.99
CA THR A 73 11.66 15.65 10.00
C THR A 73 10.48 16.63 10.05
N ASP A 74 10.52 17.68 9.24
CA ASP A 74 9.39 18.57 8.97
C ASP A 74 8.50 18.09 7.81
N ASN A 75 8.79 16.91 7.24
CA ASN A 75 8.06 16.28 6.16
C ASN A 75 7.19 15.14 6.69
N GLY A 76 5.87 15.27 6.57
CA GLY A 76 4.90 14.33 7.14
C GLY A 76 4.99 12.92 6.54
N SER A 77 5.28 12.81 5.25
CA SER A 77 5.43 11.53 4.55
C SER A 77 6.65 10.77 5.05
N LYS A 78 7.78 11.46 5.24
CA LYS A 78 8.99 10.88 5.81
C LYS A 78 8.77 10.46 7.26
N ASN A 79 8.05 11.27 8.02
CA ASN A 79 7.72 10.96 9.41
C ASN A 79 6.83 9.72 9.53
N PHE A 80 5.88 9.55 8.61
CA PHE A 80 5.04 8.36 8.55
C PHE A 80 5.82 7.08 8.20
N ILE A 81 6.71 7.18 7.21
CA ILE A 81 7.59 6.06 6.82
C ILE A 81 8.60 5.72 7.93
N ALA A 82 9.05 6.71 8.70
CA ALA A 82 9.98 6.51 9.82
C ALA A 82 9.30 6.09 11.13
N ALA A 83 7.97 5.88 11.12
CA ALA A 83 7.18 5.61 12.32
C ALA A 83 7.43 6.64 13.45
N GLY A 84 7.28 7.92 13.15
CA GLY A 84 7.37 8.98 14.15
C GLY A 84 6.34 8.86 15.29
N PRO A 85 6.49 9.58 16.42
CA PRO A 85 5.51 9.60 17.50
C PRO A 85 4.05 9.75 17.04
N GLY A 86 3.20 8.78 17.41
CA GLY A 86 1.79 8.73 17.01
C GLY A 86 1.53 8.20 15.59
N LEU A 87 2.58 7.84 14.84
CA LEU A 87 2.58 7.24 13.49
C LEU A 87 3.18 5.82 13.45
N GLY A 88 3.19 5.15 14.60
CA GLY A 88 3.80 3.84 14.85
C GLY A 88 4.86 3.87 15.95
N GLY A 89 5.47 5.04 16.21
CA GLY A 89 6.47 5.21 17.25
C GLY A 89 5.99 6.02 18.45
N GLY A 90 6.89 6.20 19.43
CA GLY A 90 6.60 6.86 20.71
C GLY A 90 6.33 5.88 21.86
N GLU A 91 6.23 6.41 23.08
CA GLU A 91 5.97 5.61 24.28
C GLU A 91 4.46 5.38 24.51
N ASP A 92 3.65 6.43 24.36
CA ASP A 92 2.19 6.39 24.56
C ASP A 92 1.44 6.72 23.25
N ASP A 93 0.28 6.08 23.07
CA ASP A 93 -0.66 6.27 21.95
C ASP A 93 0.03 6.30 20.57
N LYS A 94 0.81 5.24 20.29
CA LYS A 94 1.63 5.08 19.08
C LYS A 94 0.90 5.32 17.76
N GLU A 95 -0.43 5.29 17.73
CA GLU A 95 -1.26 5.34 16.53
C GLU A 95 -2.30 6.46 16.54
N VAL A 96 -2.20 7.39 17.49
CA VAL A 96 -3.20 8.46 17.69
C VAL A 96 -3.37 9.36 16.45
N LEU A 97 -2.38 9.39 15.56
CA LEU A 97 -2.41 10.18 14.33
C LEU A 97 -2.72 9.33 13.08
N LEU A 98 -3.13 8.07 13.26
CA LEU A 98 -3.38 7.11 12.18
C LEU A 98 -4.88 6.77 11.98
N ASP A 99 -5.80 7.34 12.78
CA ASP A 99 -7.24 7.20 12.56
C ASP A 99 -7.80 8.29 11.61
N LYS A 100 -8.83 7.92 10.83
CA LYS A 100 -9.59 8.80 9.91
C LYS A 100 -8.70 9.61 8.96
N ILE A 101 -7.71 8.96 8.37
CA ILE A 101 -6.80 9.59 7.41
C ILE A 101 -7.56 9.89 6.12
N PRO A 102 -7.60 11.16 5.67
CA PRO A 102 -8.37 11.54 4.50
C PRO A 102 -7.77 10.93 3.23
N ASP A 103 -8.65 10.63 2.27
CA ASP A 103 -8.26 10.20 0.92
C ASP A 103 -7.37 8.95 0.86
N VAL A 104 -7.44 8.06 1.86
CA VAL A 104 -6.96 6.68 1.73
C VAL A 104 -7.85 6.01 0.69
N THR A 105 -7.29 5.78 -0.51
CA THR A 105 -8.05 5.43 -1.70
C THR A 105 -7.75 3.99 -2.12
N PRO A 106 -8.72 3.07 -2.05
CA PRO A 106 -8.56 1.71 -2.54
C PRO A 106 -8.26 1.68 -4.03
N LEU A 107 -7.29 0.84 -4.43
CA LEU A 107 -6.86 0.71 -5.82
C LEU A 107 -7.47 -0.53 -6.46
N ARG A 108 -8.36 -0.28 -7.42
CA ARG A 108 -8.94 -1.29 -8.30
C ARG A 108 -8.23 -1.33 -9.67
N ALA A 109 -8.75 -2.12 -10.61
CA ALA A 109 -8.05 -2.43 -11.87
C ALA A 109 -7.56 -1.20 -12.64
N THR A 110 -8.36 -0.15 -12.73
CA THR A 110 -7.97 1.10 -13.40
C THR A 110 -6.81 1.79 -12.68
N GLY A 111 -6.88 1.90 -11.35
CA GLY A 111 -5.83 2.52 -10.53
C GLY A 111 -4.51 1.74 -10.55
N LEU A 112 -4.59 0.40 -10.45
CA LEU A 112 -3.43 -0.48 -10.56
C LEU A 112 -2.76 -0.33 -11.94
N LYS A 113 -3.55 -0.32 -13.03
CA LYS A 113 -3.02 -0.16 -14.39
C LYS A 113 -2.31 1.19 -14.61
N MET A 114 -2.76 2.25 -13.95
CA MET A 114 -2.10 3.56 -13.99
C MET A 114 -0.69 3.54 -13.38
N LEU A 115 -0.39 2.58 -12.51
CA LEU A 115 0.92 2.44 -11.88
C LEU A 115 1.95 1.71 -12.75
N ILE A 116 1.58 1.14 -13.91
CA ILE A 116 2.53 0.45 -14.80
C ILE A 116 3.74 1.35 -15.12
N GLY A 117 4.93 0.78 -14.94
CA GLY A 117 6.21 1.47 -15.10
C GLY A 117 6.49 2.52 -14.02
N LYS A 118 5.90 2.40 -12.83
CA LYS A 118 6.21 3.24 -11.65
C LYS A 118 6.78 2.38 -10.55
N THR A 119 7.65 3.00 -9.74
CA THR A 119 8.16 2.42 -8.50
C THR A 119 7.20 2.77 -7.37
N VAL A 120 6.78 1.76 -6.63
CA VAL A 120 5.95 1.88 -5.42
C VAL A 120 6.84 1.61 -4.22
N LEU A 121 6.70 2.44 -3.19
CA LEU A 121 7.17 2.20 -1.83
C LEU A 121 5.92 2.09 -0.95
N ALA A 122 5.77 1.00 -0.22
CA ALA A 122 4.60 0.76 0.61
C ALA A 122 5.01 0.25 1.99
N ILE A 123 4.27 0.72 3.00
CA ILE A 123 4.14 0.03 4.28
C ILE A 123 3.12 -1.10 4.07
N VAL A 124 3.45 -2.27 4.60
CA VAL A 124 2.63 -3.48 4.60
C VAL A 124 2.01 -3.66 5.98
N TYR A 125 0.69 -3.79 6.04
CA TYR A 125 -0.05 -4.09 7.27
C TYR A 125 -0.21 -5.59 7.46
N ASP A 126 -0.27 -5.99 8.72
CA ASP A 126 -0.58 -7.34 9.19
C ASP A 126 -2.10 -7.53 9.40
N GLY A 127 -2.88 -6.92 8.50
CA GLY A 127 -4.32 -6.82 8.65
C GLY A 127 -4.92 -5.82 7.67
N ASP A 128 -6.23 -5.90 7.47
CA ASP A 128 -6.97 -5.03 6.55
C ASP A 128 -6.90 -3.54 6.90
N VAL A 129 -6.71 -2.71 5.88
CA VAL A 129 -6.91 -1.26 5.98
C VAL A 129 -8.40 -0.96 5.91
N SER A 130 -8.98 -0.51 7.02
CA SER A 130 -10.41 -0.15 7.09
C SER A 130 -10.73 1.15 6.36
N ILE A 131 -11.75 1.15 5.50
CA ILE A 131 -12.14 2.31 4.68
C ILE A 131 -13.58 2.74 4.94
N ASN A 132 -13.77 4.05 5.15
CA ASN A 132 -15.06 4.71 5.11
C ASN A 132 -15.19 5.49 3.79
N TYR A 133 -16.27 5.31 3.04
CA TYR A 133 -16.44 5.92 1.71
C TYR A 133 -17.20 7.26 1.74
N SER A 134 -17.79 7.66 2.87
CA SER A 134 -18.55 8.92 2.99
C SER A 134 -18.40 9.54 4.38
N PRO A 135 -17.46 10.50 4.58
CA PRO A 135 -16.44 10.96 3.63
C PRO A 135 -15.33 9.92 3.42
N LEU A 136 -14.62 9.96 2.29
CA LEU A 136 -13.51 9.04 2.03
C LEU A 136 -12.36 9.23 3.04
N ASN A 137 -12.18 8.27 3.93
CA ASN A 137 -11.05 8.18 4.85
C ASN A 137 -10.76 6.72 5.20
N GLY A 138 -9.56 6.45 5.73
CA GLY A 138 -9.18 5.13 6.20
C GLY A 138 -8.52 5.17 7.57
N SER A 139 -8.61 4.06 8.30
CA SER A 139 -7.77 3.82 9.48
C SER A 139 -6.48 3.15 9.04
N LEU A 140 -5.36 3.75 9.41
CA LEU A 140 -4.00 3.26 9.20
C LEU A 140 -3.41 2.72 10.50
N GLN A 141 -4.27 2.38 11.46
CA GLN A 141 -3.91 1.71 12.70
C GLN A 141 -3.79 0.20 12.45
N GLY A 142 -2.99 -0.47 13.26
CA GLY A 142 -2.71 -1.90 13.15
C GLY A 142 -1.21 -2.19 13.13
N GLU A 143 -0.90 -3.46 13.33
CA GLU A 143 0.46 -3.97 13.24
C GLU A 143 0.95 -3.91 11.80
N ASN A 144 2.27 -3.81 11.65
CA ASN A 144 2.91 -3.70 10.36
C ASN A 144 3.88 -4.86 10.17
N LEU A 145 3.90 -5.41 8.96
CA LEU A 145 4.88 -6.39 8.50
C LEU A 145 6.19 -5.72 8.07
N GLY A 146 6.12 -4.44 7.69
CA GLY A 146 7.29 -3.61 7.35
C GLY A 146 7.14 -2.85 6.05
N LEU A 147 8.24 -2.74 5.27
CA LEU A 147 8.31 -2.00 4.02
C LEU A 147 8.62 -2.90 2.81
N VAL A 148 8.01 -2.56 1.67
CA VAL A 148 8.36 -3.13 0.36
C VAL A 148 8.56 -2.02 -0.67
N ALA A 149 9.43 -2.28 -1.62
CA ALA A 149 9.58 -1.45 -2.80
C ALA A 149 9.64 -2.31 -4.07
N PHE A 150 8.98 -1.87 -5.14
CA PHE A 150 8.95 -2.60 -6.41
C PHE A 150 8.53 -1.70 -7.56
N ASP A 151 8.86 -2.10 -8.79
CA ASP A 151 8.23 -1.54 -9.99
C ASP A 151 6.99 -2.34 -10.36
N VAL A 152 5.92 -1.67 -10.76
CA VAL A 152 4.78 -2.33 -11.39
C VAL A 152 5.12 -2.58 -12.86
N VAL A 153 5.15 -3.85 -13.26
CA VAL A 153 5.52 -4.27 -14.63
C VAL A 153 4.27 -4.48 -15.48
N GLU A 154 3.31 -5.23 -14.95
CA GLU A 154 2.09 -5.61 -15.65
C GLU A 154 0.91 -5.72 -14.67
N VAL A 155 -0.30 -5.51 -15.18
CA VAL A 155 -1.56 -5.68 -14.45
C VAL A 155 -2.48 -6.51 -15.33
N THR A 156 -2.86 -7.69 -14.87
CA THR A 156 -3.63 -8.68 -15.65
C THR A 156 -4.91 -9.04 -14.92
N GLU A 157 -6.04 -8.98 -15.64
CA GLU A 157 -7.34 -9.46 -15.12
C GLU A 157 -7.22 -10.91 -14.64
N ARG A 158 -7.84 -11.21 -13.50
CA ARG A 158 -7.92 -12.57 -12.98
C ARG A 158 -9.22 -13.22 -13.42
N THR A 159 -9.10 -14.43 -13.96
CA THR A 159 -10.23 -15.29 -14.35
C THR A 159 -10.25 -16.61 -13.57
N ASP A 160 -9.30 -16.77 -12.64
CA ASP A 160 -9.07 -17.94 -11.80
C ASP A 160 -9.53 -17.75 -10.35
N GLY A 161 -10.09 -16.57 -10.02
CA GLY A 161 -10.61 -16.24 -8.70
C GLY A 161 -12.13 -16.10 -8.64
N SER A 162 -12.61 -15.45 -7.57
CA SER A 162 -14.01 -15.03 -7.45
C SER A 162 -14.38 -14.02 -8.55
N THR A 163 -15.68 -13.81 -8.77
CA THR A 163 -16.15 -12.77 -9.71
C THR A 163 -15.76 -11.36 -9.30
N SER A 164 -15.38 -11.14 -8.03
CA SER A 164 -14.92 -9.86 -7.47
C SER A 164 -13.39 -9.76 -7.39
N SER A 165 -12.65 -10.79 -7.82
CA SER A 165 -11.20 -10.78 -7.74
C SER A 165 -10.60 -9.62 -8.53
N LEU A 166 -9.74 -8.85 -7.88
CA LEU A 166 -9.01 -7.78 -8.53
C LEU A 166 -7.84 -8.35 -9.34
N PRO A 167 -7.29 -7.59 -10.29
CA PRO A 167 -6.17 -8.04 -11.12
C PRO A 167 -4.99 -8.56 -10.30
N ARG A 168 -4.25 -9.51 -10.86
CA ARG A 168 -2.89 -9.77 -10.39
C ARG A 168 -1.97 -8.66 -10.92
N VAL A 169 -0.96 -8.34 -10.12
CA VAL A 169 0.05 -7.35 -10.49
C VAL A 169 1.41 -8.04 -10.53
N THR A 170 2.02 -8.05 -11.72
CA THR A 170 3.40 -8.48 -11.88
C THR A 170 4.31 -7.34 -11.46
N ILE A 171 5.14 -7.57 -10.45
CA ILE A 171 6.07 -6.59 -9.91
C ILE A 171 7.52 -7.01 -10.13
N LYS A 172 8.42 -6.03 -10.19
CA LYS A 172 9.86 -6.26 -10.10
C LYS A 172 10.38 -5.69 -8.78
N ILE A 173 10.85 -6.55 -7.89
CA ILE A 173 11.27 -6.16 -6.55
C ILE A 173 12.45 -5.19 -6.61
N ARG A 174 12.38 -4.12 -5.81
CA ARG A 174 13.39 -3.08 -5.65
C ARG A 174 13.89 -3.03 -4.21
N SER A 175 15.06 -2.44 -4.02
CA SER A 175 15.59 -2.15 -2.68
C SER A 175 14.76 -1.04 -2.03
N VAL A 176 14.29 -1.29 -0.81
CA VAL A 176 13.61 -0.29 0.03
C VAL A 176 14.53 0.91 0.27
N ASP A 177 15.81 0.70 0.63
CA ASP A 177 16.78 1.80 0.85
C ASP A 177 16.94 2.71 -0.38
N SER A 178 16.97 2.11 -1.57
CA SER A 178 17.06 2.86 -2.82
C SER A 178 15.79 3.69 -3.06
N ALA A 179 14.62 3.14 -2.76
CA ALA A 179 13.34 3.84 -2.88
C ALA A 179 13.19 4.97 -1.84
N LEU A 180 13.64 4.75 -0.60
CA LEU A 180 13.65 5.75 0.48
C LEU A 180 14.56 6.95 0.17
N SER A 181 15.62 6.72 -0.61
CA SER A 181 16.56 7.77 -1.03
C SER A 181 16.01 8.65 -2.15
N ALA A 182 14.92 8.24 -2.80
CA ALA A 182 14.29 8.98 -3.89
C ALA A 182 13.29 10.04 -3.37
N SER A 183 12.92 10.98 -4.23
CA SER A 183 11.84 11.92 -3.92
C SER A 183 10.50 11.20 -3.86
N LEU A 184 9.81 11.32 -2.72
CA LEU A 184 8.50 10.75 -2.51
C LEU A 184 7.41 11.60 -3.17
N VAL A 185 6.42 10.92 -3.76
CA VAL A 185 5.27 11.55 -4.40
C VAL A 185 3.99 10.79 -4.05
N LEU A 186 2.86 11.50 -4.04
CA LEU A 186 1.53 10.92 -3.85
C LEU A 186 0.86 10.71 -5.20
N PHE A 187 0.09 9.63 -5.33
CA PHE A 187 -0.66 9.31 -6.54
C PHE A 187 -1.98 10.12 -6.60
N ALA A 188 -1.87 11.38 -6.99
CA ALA A 188 -2.89 12.41 -6.79
C ALA A 188 -4.22 12.14 -7.53
N ASN A 189 -4.18 11.47 -8.68
CA ASN A 189 -5.37 11.15 -9.47
C ASN A 189 -5.74 9.66 -9.44
N ALA A 190 -5.40 8.94 -8.36
CA ALA A 190 -5.94 7.61 -8.12
C ALA A 190 -7.48 7.63 -8.20
N PRO A 191 -8.10 6.75 -9.02
CA PRO A 191 -9.56 6.67 -9.14
C PRO A 191 -10.22 6.44 -7.78
N VAL A 192 -11.24 7.22 -7.46
CA VAL A 192 -11.93 7.14 -6.18
C VAL A 192 -13.18 6.26 -6.32
N PRO A 193 -13.26 5.12 -5.62
CA PRO A 193 -14.48 4.32 -5.57
C PRO A 193 -15.61 5.08 -4.85
N GLN A 194 -16.84 4.84 -5.28
CA GLN A 194 -18.05 5.44 -4.70
C GLN A 194 -18.48 4.71 -3.42
N SER A 195 -18.21 3.41 -3.34
CA SER A 195 -18.48 2.55 -2.20
C SER A 195 -17.53 1.34 -2.20
N SER A 196 -17.65 0.49 -1.18
CA SER A 196 -16.96 -0.80 -1.15
C SER A 196 -17.31 -1.71 -2.33
N SER A 197 -18.45 -1.53 -2.97
CA SER A 197 -18.85 -2.37 -4.11
C SER A 197 -18.78 -1.68 -5.48
N GLU A 198 -18.77 -0.35 -5.52
CA GLU A 198 -18.93 0.42 -6.77
C GLU A 198 -17.81 1.45 -6.98
N PRO A 199 -17.24 1.55 -8.20
CA PRO A 199 -17.51 0.70 -9.36
C PRO A 199 -16.91 -0.70 -9.23
N PHE A 200 -17.54 -1.71 -9.81
CA PHE A 200 -17.01 -3.08 -9.87
C PHE A 200 -15.85 -3.21 -10.89
N ASP A 201 -14.74 -2.52 -10.62
CA ASP A 201 -13.58 -2.29 -11.51
C ASP A 201 -12.54 -3.42 -11.39
N ILE A 202 -12.84 -4.59 -11.97
CA ILE A 202 -11.98 -5.78 -11.92
C ILE A 202 -11.13 -5.99 -13.18
N ALA A 203 -11.56 -5.43 -14.32
CA ALA A 203 -10.93 -5.64 -15.63
C ALA A 203 -10.06 -4.42 -16.00
N PRO A 204 -8.72 -4.57 -16.14
CA PRO A 204 -7.86 -3.44 -16.48
C PRO A 204 -8.22 -2.86 -17.86
N PRO A 205 -8.67 -1.60 -17.95
CA PRO A 205 -9.20 -1.04 -19.20
C PRO A 205 -8.10 -0.93 -20.26
N ALA A 206 -8.42 -1.00 -21.56
CA ALA A 206 -7.42 -0.95 -22.64
C ALA A 206 -6.48 0.27 -22.55
N THR A 207 -7.04 1.42 -22.16
CA THR A 207 -6.32 2.68 -21.94
C THR A 207 -6.69 3.28 -20.60
N VAL A 208 -5.73 3.92 -19.94
CA VAL A 208 -5.93 4.69 -18.71
C VAL A 208 -5.42 6.12 -18.89
N PRO A 209 -5.96 7.11 -18.16
CA PRO A 209 -5.33 8.42 -18.07
C PRO A 209 -3.91 8.29 -17.48
N ALA A 210 -3.05 9.26 -17.79
CA ALA A 210 -1.73 9.32 -17.19
C ALA A 210 -1.83 9.48 -15.67
N ALA A 211 -1.00 8.74 -14.93
CA ALA A 211 -0.86 8.94 -13.49
C ALA A 211 -0.25 10.32 -13.21
N GLN A 212 -0.87 11.05 -12.27
CA GLN A 212 -0.42 12.34 -11.78
C GLN A 212 0.19 12.17 -10.41
N PHE A 213 1.38 12.73 -10.24
CA PHE A 213 2.14 12.65 -9.01
C PHE A 213 2.40 14.05 -8.49
N VAL A 214 2.15 14.26 -7.20
CA VAL A 214 2.47 15.50 -6.49
C VAL A 214 3.52 15.23 -5.44
N PRO A 215 4.41 16.18 -5.11
CA PRO A 215 5.37 15.99 -4.03
C PRO A 215 4.67 15.56 -2.74
N ALA A 216 5.23 14.58 -2.04
CA ALA A 216 4.71 14.11 -0.75
C ALA A 216 5.32 14.97 0.38
N PRO A 217 4.53 15.85 1.03
CA PRO A 217 5.03 16.80 2.03
C PRO A 217 5.16 16.18 3.41
#